data_AF-A0A1H9XTA0-F1
#
_entry.id   AF-A0A1H9XTA0-F1
#
_cell.length_a   1.000
_cell.length_b   1.000
_cell.length_c   1.000
_cell.angle_alpha   90.00
_cell.angle_beta   90.00
_cell.angle_gamma   90.00
#
_symmetry.space_group_name_H-M   'P 1'
#
loop_
_entity.id
_entity.type
_entity.pdbx_description
1 polymer ?
#
loop_
_entity_poly.entity_id
_entity_poly.type
_entity_poly.pdbx_seq_one_letter_code
_entity_poly.pdbx_strand_id
1 'polypeptide(L)'
;MSFSTLRKAALAVVGAATLAVGTTGSASAGILTALPWQASAFQTKYMPYFDYDADGCYPATAVDASGKTNGGLDTTGSTGGGCKSNHLGRANTYVRTACDANWCAYMYALYFEKDQGTIGLTGHRHDWENAVVWQKRGAETPSYVSVSAHGGYDTRAFNSVERDGNRFKVVYHLDGAATHGFRFAKTGETPEAWGSGKWDEPTLVSMDRMRSGFPTAFNKLWNFDWSGPEAGQGATGANFPLQDFNNHFKNGLAKAKPSGIASFNPNLSL
;
A
#
# COMPACT_ATOMS: atom_id res chain seq x y z
N MET A 1 -47.53 72.17 -3.95
CA MET A 1 -46.07 72.05 -4.06
C MET A 1 -45.70 70.62 -3.69
N SER A 2 -45.30 69.82 -4.67
CA SER A 2 -44.95 68.41 -4.51
C SER A 2 -43.43 68.31 -4.47
N PHE A 3 -42.86 67.68 -3.45
CA PHE A 3 -41.43 67.36 -3.38
C PHE A 3 -41.23 65.87 -3.60
N SER A 4 -40.40 65.54 -4.58
CA SER A 4 -39.83 64.21 -4.77
C SER A 4 -38.70 63.98 -3.76
N THR A 5 -38.38 62.72 -3.45
CA THR A 5 -37.00 62.17 -3.58
C THR A 5 -36.92 60.69 -3.20
N LEU A 6 -36.39 59.90 -4.15
CA LEU A 6 -35.36 58.86 -4.05
C LEU A 6 -35.48 57.66 -3.08
N ARG A 7 -35.72 56.49 -3.71
CA ARG A 7 -34.97 55.21 -3.66
C ARG A 7 -34.24 54.82 -2.37
N LYS A 8 -34.46 53.56 -1.95
CA LYS A 8 -33.41 52.56 -1.68
C LYS A 8 -34.02 51.15 -1.67
N ALA A 9 -33.70 50.34 -2.68
CA ALA A 9 -33.93 48.90 -2.66
C ALA A 9 -32.77 48.27 -1.89
N ALA A 10 -33.07 47.54 -0.82
CA ALA A 10 -32.08 46.75 -0.09
C ALA A 10 -31.99 45.35 -0.72
N LEU A 11 -30.89 45.05 -1.40
CA LEU A 11 -30.50 43.68 -1.73
C LEU A 11 -29.91 43.04 -0.47
N ALA A 12 -30.59 42.04 0.08
CA ALA A 12 -30.02 41.15 1.08
C ALA A 12 -29.22 40.06 0.37
N VAL A 13 -27.88 40.18 0.39
CA VAL A 13 -26.99 39.09 -0.01
C VAL A 13 -26.86 38.15 1.19
N VAL A 14 -27.55 37.01 1.13
CA VAL A 14 -27.32 35.91 2.08
C VAL A 14 -26.07 35.18 1.62
N GLY A 15 -24.94 35.49 2.25
CA GLY A 15 -23.69 34.75 2.06
C GLY A 15 -23.80 33.38 2.74
N ALA A 16 -23.78 32.30 1.96
CA ALA A 16 -23.62 30.96 2.50
C ALA A 16 -22.16 30.79 2.95
N ALA A 17 -21.92 30.85 4.26
CA ALA A 17 -20.65 30.44 4.84
C ALA A 17 -20.59 28.90 4.80
N THR A 18 -19.86 28.34 3.85
CA THR A 18 -19.47 26.93 3.88
C THR A 18 -18.50 26.72 5.03
N LEU A 19 -18.95 26.03 6.08
CA LEU A 19 -18.05 25.52 7.12
C LEU A 19 -17.15 24.48 6.47
N ALA A 20 -15.89 24.83 6.20
CA ALA A 20 -14.87 23.84 5.92
C ALA A 20 -14.66 23.03 7.21
N VAL A 21 -15.21 21.81 7.25
CA VAL A 21 -14.86 20.85 8.29
C VAL A 21 -13.38 20.50 8.06
N GLY A 22 -12.51 21.14 8.81
CA GLY A 22 -11.10 20.77 8.85
C GLY A 22 -11.00 19.33 9.35
N THR A 23 -10.38 18.46 8.56
CA THR A 23 -9.98 17.14 9.04
C THR A 23 -8.96 17.33 10.15
N THR A 24 -9.39 17.08 11.39
CA THR A 24 -8.46 17.04 12.51
C THR A 24 -7.53 15.85 12.27
N GLY A 25 -6.23 16.13 12.15
CA GLY A 25 -5.21 15.11 12.09
C GLY A 25 -5.36 14.11 13.24
N SER A 26 -5.46 12.83 12.93
CA SER A 26 -5.60 11.79 13.96
C SER A 26 -4.26 11.60 14.67
N ALA A 27 -4.25 11.80 16.00
CA ALA A 27 -3.08 11.56 16.85
C ALA A 27 -2.77 10.06 17.04
N SER A 28 -3.68 9.17 16.63
CA SER A 28 -3.53 7.72 16.66
C SER A 28 -4.08 7.10 15.38
N ALA A 29 -3.39 6.06 14.93
CA ALA A 29 -3.71 5.26 13.77
C ALA A 29 -5.06 4.53 13.89
N GLY A 30 -5.68 4.27 12.74
CA GLY A 30 -6.93 3.55 12.64
C GLY A 30 -6.72 2.04 12.69
N ILE A 31 -6.95 1.42 13.85
CA ILE A 31 -6.93 -0.04 13.93
C ILE A 31 -8.23 -0.62 13.35
N LEU A 32 -8.22 -0.92 12.06
CA LEU A 32 -9.32 -1.59 11.37
C LEU A 32 -9.24 -3.11 11.49
N THR A 33 -10.38 -3.78 11.29
CA THR A 33 -10.47 -5.24 11.24
C THR A 33 -10.06 -5.73 9.85
N ALA A 34 -9.01 -6.55 9.80
CA ALA A 34 -8.54 -7.17 8.56
C ALA A 34 -9.61 -8.06 7.92
N LEU A 35 -9.65 -8.05 6.59
CA LEU A 35 -10.44 -9.03 5.84
C LEU A 35 -9.88 -10.44 6.06
N PRO A 36 -10.73 -11.49 6.03
CA PRO A 36 -10.25 -12.86 6.18
C PRO A 36 -9.42 -13.29 4.96
N TRP A 37 -8.59 -14.31 5.19
CA TRP A 37 -7.75 -14.93 4.15
C TRP A 37 -8.61 -15.41 2.97
N GLN A 38 -8.26 -14.95 1.77
CA GLN A 38 -8.96 -15.27 0.53
C GLN A 38 -8.00 -15.25 -0.66
N ALA A 39 -7.16 -16.27 -0.77
CA ALA A 39 -6.18 -16.37 -1.83
C ALA A 39 -6.18 -17.77 -2.45
N SER A 40 -5.74 -17.86 -3.71
CA SER A 40 -5.49 -19.15 -4.35
C SER A 40 -4.27 -19.85 -3.74
N ALA A 41 -4.14 -21.15 -4.01
CA ALA A 41 -2.97 -21.93 -3.58
C ALA A 41 -1.66 -21.34 -4.10
N PHE A 42 -1.61 -20.90 -5.36
CA PHE A 42 -0.40 -20.30 -5.93
C PHE A 42 -0.07 -18.93 -5.33
N GLN A 43 -1.08 -18.08 -5.09
CA GLN A 43 -0.84 -16.81 -4.40
C GLN A 43 -0.34 -17.02 -2.97
N THR A 44 -0.84 -18.04 -2.28
CA THR A 44 -0.38 -18.40 -0.94
C THR A 44 1.06 -18.94 -0.98
N LYS A 45 1.34 -19.84 -1.93
CA LYS A 45 2.63 -20.52 -2.10
C LYS A 45 3.80 -19.55 -2.29
N TYR A 46 3.55 -18.41 -2.94
CA TYR A 46 4.57 -17.44 -3.30
C TYR A 46 4.52 -16.14 -2.48
N MET A 47 3.61 -16.02 -1.51
CA MET A 47 3.52 -14.83 -0.67
C MET A 47 4.85 -14.57 0.05
N PRO A 48 5.37 -13.34 0.11
CA PRO A 48 6.58 -13.07 0.88
C PRO A 48 6.38 -13.36 2.38
N TYR A 49 7.49 -13.55 3.06
CA TYR A 49 7.58 -13.35 4.51
C TYR A 49 8.00 -11.91 4.77
N PHE A 50 7.38 -11.25 5.74
CA PHE A 50 7.61 -9.83 5.99
C PHE A 50 8.27 -9.58 7.35
N ASP A 51 9.04 -8.51 7.42
CA ASP A 51 9.45 -7.87 8.67
C ASP A 51 9.48 -6.36 8.48
N TYR A 52 9.57 -5.62 9.57
CA TYR A 52 9.51 -4.16 9.57
C TYR A 52 10.51 -3.63 10.58
N ASP A 53 11.49 -2.86 10.11
CA ASP A 53 12.53 -2.29 10.97
C ASP A 53 11.90 -1.28 11.97
N ALA A 54 12.65 -0.99 13.04
CA ALA A 54 12.23 -0.13 14.14
C ALA A 54 11.87 1.30 13.68
N ASP A 55 12.39 1.70 12.52
CA ASP A 55 12.33 3.03 11.94
C ASP A 55 11.01 3.39 11.27
N GLY A 56 10.10 2.44 11.01
CA GLY A 56 8.83 2.71 10.33
C GLY A 56 7.57 2.29 11.09
N CYS A 57 6.42 2.48 10.44
CA CYS A 57 5.14 1.92 10.87
C CYS A 57 5.10 0.40 10.72
N TYR A 58 4.26 -0.26 11.51
CA TYR A 58 3.81 -1.61 11.19
C TYR A 58 2.69 -1.56 10.16
N PRO A 59 2.47 -2.62 9.36
CA PRO A 59 1.43 -2.61 8.35
C PRO A 59 0.05 -2.56 9.02
N ALA A 60 -0.91 -2.01 8.29
CA ALA A 60 -2.29 -1.84 8.77
C ALA A 60 -3.29 -2.39 7.77
N THR A 61 -4.52 -2.59 8.22
CA THR A 61 -5.66 -2.81 7.33
C THR A 61 -6.01 -1.50 6.64
N ALA A 62 -5.96 -1.48 5.30
CA ALA A 62 -6.29 -0.30 4.49
C ALA A 62 -7.80 -0.05 4.39
N VAL A 63 -8.60 -1.12 4.39
CA VAL A 63 -10.07 -1.07 4.32
C VAL A 63 -10.69 -2.27 5.05
N ASP A 64 -11.76 -2.05 5.82
CA ASP A 64 -12.50 -3.14 6.45
C ASP A 64 -13.68 -3.64 5.59
N ALA A 65 -14.35 -4.72 6.02
CA ALA A 65 -15.47 -5.32 5.29
C ALA A 65 -16.65 -4.36 5.05
N SER A 66 -16.81 -3.31 5.87
CA SER A 66 -17.86 -2.30 5.70
C SER A 66 -17.52 -1.26 4.63
N GLY A 67 -16.28 -1.24 4.14
CA GLY A 67 -15.77 -0.20 3.26
C GLY A 67 -15.26 1.04 3.99
N LYS A 68 -15.01 0.96 5.30
CA LYS A 68 -14.30 2.03 6.01
C LYS A 68 -12.83 1.97 5.61
N THR A 69 -12.31 3.07 5.04
CA THR A 69 -10.88 3.22 4.74
C THR A 69 -10.11 3.63 5.97
N ASN A 70 -8.85 3.22 6.04
CA ASN A 70 -7.92 3.73 7.02
C ASN A 70 -7.60 5.19 6.70
N GLY A 71 -7.76 6.07 7.69
CA GLY A 71 -7.50 7.49 7.55
C GLY A 71 -6.00 7.83 7.47
N GLY A 72 -5.10 6.89 7.77
CA GLY A 72 -3.67 7.12 7.85
C GLY A 72 -3.29 8.02 9.03
N LEU A 73 -2.04 8.47 9.04
CA LEU A 73 -1.47 9.39 10.01
C LEU A 73 -0.80 10.59 9.33
N ASP A 74 -0.77 11.73 10.01
CA ASP A 74 0.08 12.84 9.59
C ASP A 74 1.56 12.50 9.82
N THR A 75 2.43 13.08 9.00
CA THR A 75 3.89 12.97 9.10
C THR A 75 4.46 13.83 10.23
N THR A 76 3.88 13.68 11.42
CA THR A 76 4.28 14.39 12.65
C THR A 76 4.81 13.43 13.70
N GLY A 77 5.55 13.97 14.67
CA GLY A 77 6.19 13.18 15.73
C GLY A 77 7.35 12.34 15.21
N SER A 78 7.64 11.23 15.88
CA SER A 78 8.66 10.27 15.44
C SER A 78 8.20 9.48 14.21
N THR A 79 9.15 8.94 13.46
CA THR A 79 8.88 8.19 12.23
C THR A 79 7.88 7.05 12.41
N GLY A 80 8.11 6.13 13.35
CA GLY A 80 7.15 5.08 13.72
C GLY A 80 6.12 5.49 14.79
N GLY A 81 5.98 6.79 15.08
CA GLY A 81 5.08 7.28 16.13
C GLY A 81 3.61 7.04 15.79
N GLY A 82 2.85 6.45 16.72
CA GLY A 82 1.41 6.26 16.60
C GLY A 82 0.96 5.05 15.77
N CYS A 83 1.86 4.37 15.05
CA CYS A 83 1.53 3.27 14.11
C CYS A 83 2.26 1.93 14.42
N LYS A 84 2.69 1.70 15.67
CA LYS A 84 3.37 0.45 16.08
C LYS A 84 2.76 -0.30 17.25
N SER A 85 1.73 0.24 17.91
CA SER A 85 1.21 -0.34 19.15
C SER A 85 0.46 -1.66 18.96
N ASN A 86 -0.69 -1.64 18.28
CA ASN A 86 -1.60 -2.79 18.16
C ASN A 86 -1.80 -3.27 16.71
N HIS A 87 -0.84 -2.95 15.83
CA HIS A 87 -0.97 -3.12 14.37
C HIS A 87 -0.61 -4.54 13.90
N LEU A 88 0.39 -5.18 14.52
CA LEU A 88 0.81 -6.52 14.15
C LEU A 88 -0.35 -7.53 14.28
N GLY A 89 -0.47 -8.40 13.28
CA GLY A 89 -1.57 -9.36 13.16
C GLY A 89 -2.91 -8.76 12.71
N ARG A 90 -2.96 -7.46 12.38
CA ARG A 90 -4.18 -6.76 11.92
C ARG A 90 -4.05 -6.18 10.51
N ALA A 91 -3.07 -6.63 9.74
CA ALA A 91 -2.89 -6.21 8.36
C ALA A 91 -3.46 -7.22 7.36
N ASN A 92 -3.77 -6.71 6.18
CA ASN A 92 -3.98 -7.51 4.98
C ASN A 92 -2.76 -7.37 4.05
N THR A 93 -2.28 -8.48 3.49
CA THR A 93 -1.50 -8.44 2.26
C THR A 93 -2.47 -8.57 1.10
N TYR A 94 -2.44 -7.61 0.16
CA TYR A 94 -3.25 -7.69 -1.05
C TYR A 94 -2.44 -8.30 -2.18
N VAL A 95 -3.06 -9.11 -3.05
CA VAL A 95 -2.37 -9.68 -4.21
C VAL A 95 -3.18 -9.54 -5.49
N ARG A 96 -2.50 -9.12 -6.57
CA ARG A 96 -3.03 -9.18 -7.94
C ARG A 96 -2.07 -9.97 -8.81
N THR A 97 -2.62 -10.87 -9.60
CA THR A 97 -1.87 -11.76 -10.49
C THR A 97 -2.09 -11.37 -11.94
N ALA A 98 -1.03 -11.40 -12.74
CA ALA A 98 -1.09 -11.27 -14.19
C ALA A 98 -0.28 -12.41 -14.83
N CYS A 99 -0.82 -13.07 -15.86
CA CYS A 99 -0.12 -14.17 -16.53
C CYS A 99 -0.23 -14.05 -18.05
N ASP A 100 0.81 -14.49 -18.75
CA ASP A 100 0.78 -14.79 -20.17
C ASP A 100 1.01 -16.29 -20.41
N ALA A 101 1.39 -16.67 -21.64
CA ALA A 101 1.64 -18.06 -22.00
C ALA A 101 2.87 -18.68 -21.28
N ASN A 102 3.80 -17.86 -20.80
CA ASN A 102 5.10 -18.30 -20.30
C ASN A 102 5.34 -17.96 -18.83
N TRP A 103 4.76 -16.86 -18.34
CA TRP A 103 5.04 -16.30 -17.02
C TRP A 103 3.77 -15.92 -16.28
N CYS A 104 3.86 -15.97 -14.96
CA CYS A 104 2.93 -15.34 -14.03
C CYS A 104 3.69 -14.38 -13.12
N ALA A 105 3.17 -13.17 -12.96
CA ALA A 105 3.59 -12.18 -11.99
C ALA A 105 2.56 -12.09 -10.87
N TYR A 106 3.00 -12.23 -9.63
CA TYR A 106 2.18 -12.06 -8.42
C TYR A 106 2.69 -10.84 -7.67
N MET A 107 1.93 -9.74 -7.68
CA MET A 107 2.29 -8.52 -6.96
C MET A 107 1.56 -8.47 -5.63
N TYR A 108 2.32 -8.49 -4.53
CA TYR A 108 1.84 -8.44 -3.16
C TYR A 108 2.06 -7.05 -2.59
N ALA A 109 1.04 -6.43 -2.01
CA ALA A 109 1.12 -5.07 -1.48
C ALA A 109 0.74 -5.02 0.01
N LEU A 110 1.46 -4.21 0.78
CA LEU A 110 1.14 -3.85 2.16
C LEU A 110 0.88 -2.35 2.26
N TYR A 111 0.00 -1.99 3.18
CA TYR A 111 -0.35 -0.62 3.50
C TYR A 111 0.25 -0.22 4.84
N PHE A 112 0.79 1.00 4.89
CA PHE A 112 1.22 1.65 6.13
C PHE A 112 0.53 3.01 6.24
N GLU A 113 0.32 3.48 7.47
CA GLU A 113 -0.54 4.64 7.70
C GLU A 113 0.14 5.98 7.39
N LYS A 114 1.47 6.00 7.38
CA LYS A 114 2.31 7.10 6.91
C LYS A 114 3.68 6.57 6.49
N ASP A 115 4.32 7.32 5.62
CA ASP A 115 5.74 7.26 5.35
C ASP A 115 6.36 8.58 5.80
N GLN A 116 7.35 8.54 6.67
CA GLN A 116 8.00 9.74 7.18
C GLN A 116 9.51 9.56 7.14
N GLY A 117 10.21 10.56 6.61
CA GLY A 117 11.66 10.60 6.67
C GLY A 117 12.20 10.89 8.07
N THR A 118 13.52 10.84 8.19
CA THR A 118 14.18 11.34 9.41
C THR A 118 13.81 12.81 9.61
N ILE A 119 13.67 13.26 10.86
CA ILE A 119 13.30 14.64 11.26
C ILE A 119 11.97 15.21 10.72
N GLY A 120 11.12 14.39 10.10
CA GLY A 120 9.77 14.82 9.66
C GLY A 120 9.76 15.88 8.55
N LEU A 121 10.89 16.06 7.85
CA LEU A 121 11.01 17.05 6.77
C LEU A 121 10.49 16.53 5.42
N THR A 122 10.36 15.21 5.27
CA THR A 122 9.90 14.52 4.07
C THR A 122 8.90 13.43 4.46
N GLY A 123 8.03 13.08 3.52
CA GLY A 123 7.06 12.00 3.69
C GLY A 123 5.64 12.39 3.32
N HIS A 124 4.76 11.41 3.46
CA HIS A 124 3.34 11.54 3.17
C HIS A 124 2.49 10.69 4.12
N ARG A 125 1.25 11.14 4.30
CA ARG A 125 0.19 10.30 4.85
C ARG A 125 -0.04 9.14 3.89
N HIS A 126 -0.29 7.96 4.48
CA HIS A 126 -0.35 6.67 3.79
C HIS A 126 0.97 6.23 3.19
N ASP A 127 1.11 4.92 3.02
CA ASP A 127 2.17 4.33 2.24
C ASP A 127 1.71 2.99 1.67
N TRP A 128 2.28 2.63 0.53
CA TRP A 128 2.03 1.37 -0.15
C TRP A 128 3.32 0.83 -0.74
N GLU A 129 3.82 -0.24 -0.14
CA GLU A 129 4.96 -0.98 -0.67
C GLU A 129 4.52 -2.32 -1.23
N ASN A 130 5.25 -2.82 -2.23
CA ASN A 130 4.93 -4.06 -2.89
C ASN A 130 6.14 -4.89 -3.30
N ALA A 131 5.90 -6.19 -3.42
CA ALA A 131 6.88 -7.13 -3.94
C ALA A 131 6.25 -7.99 -5.04
N VAL A 132 7.02 -8.29 -6.08
CA VAL A 132 6.57 -9.04 -7.25
C VAL A 132 7.32 -10.37 -7.32
N VAL A 133 6.57 -11.47 -7.45
CA VAL A 133 7.11 -12.79 -7.78
C VAL A 133 6.94 -13.06 -9.26
N TRP A 134 8.03 -13.43 -9.93
CA TRP A 134 8.03 -13.85 -11.33
C TRP A 134 8.23 -15.35 -11.44
N GLN A 135 7.14 -16.05 -11.73
CA GLN A 135 7.11 -17.50 -11.85
C GLN A 135 6.99 -17.91 -13.32
N LYS A 136 7.90 -18.77 -13.77
CA LYS A 136 7.81 -19.40 -15.08
C LYS A 136 6.72 -20.47 -15.01
N ARG A 137 5.76 -20.46 -15.93
CA ARG A 137 4.64 -21.41 -15.91
C ARG A 137 5.14 -22.84 -15.96
N GLY A 138 4.53 -23.68 -15.13
CA GLY A 138 4.95 -25.08 -14.94
C GLY A 138 6.18 -25.27 -14.03
N ALA A 139 6.90 -24.20 -13.66
CA ALA A 139 7.98 -24.31 -12.68
C ALA A 139 7.43 -24.35 -11.25
N GLU A 140 8.07 -25.17 -10.42
CA GLU A 140 7.70 -25.34 -9.01
C GLU A 140 8.07 -24.11 -8.16
N THR A 141 9.20 -23.49 -8.48
CA THR A 141 9.78 -22.34 -7.76
C THR A 141 9.76 -21.08 -8.63
N PRO A 142 9.69 -19.88 -8.03
CA PRO A 142 9.91 -18.63 -8.76
C PRO A 142 11.29 -18.56 -9.41
N SER A 143 11.42 -17.75 -10.47
CA SER A 143 12.72 -17.49 -11.10
C SER A 143 13.33 -16.17 -10.64
N TYR A 144 12.48 -15.14 -10.46
CA TYR A 144 12.91 -13.82 -10.02
C TYR A 144 11.92 -13.24 -9.01
N VAL A 145 12.40 -12.28 -8.24
CA VAL A 145 11.61 -11.48 -7.32
C VAL A 145 12.02 -10.03 -7.39
N SER A 146 11.08 -9.13 -7.13
CA SER A 146 11.29 -7.69 -7.13
C SER A 146 10.68 -7.08 -5.87
N VAL A 147 11.28 -6.05 -5.32
CA VAL A 147 10.75 -5.27 -4.19
C VAL A 147 10.76 -3.78 -4.56
N SER A 148 9.70 -3.05 -4.20
CA SER A 148 9.62 -1.61 -4.49
C SER A 148 10.57 -0.80 -3.61
N ALA A 149 11.17 0.23 -4.20
CA ALA A 149 11.98 1.21 -3.50
C ALA A 149 11.90 2.56 -4.24
N HIS A 150 11.31 3.57 -3.61
CA HIS A 150 11.20 4.95 -4.12
C HIS A 150 10.66 5.05 -5.56
N GLY A 151 9.62 4.28 -5.88
CA GLY A 151 8.99 4.25 -7.21
C GLY A 151 9.76 3.47 -8.28
N GLY A 152 10.90 2.87 -7.93
CA GLY A 152 11.64 1.85 -8.67
C GLY A 152 11.49 0.46 -8.04
N TYR A 153 12.33 -0.48 -8.48
CA TYR A 153 12.38 -1.85 -7.96
C TYR A 153 13.82 -2.37 -7.88
N ASP A 154 14.20 -3.01 -6.77
CA ASP A 154 15.34 -3.94 -6.72
C ASP A 154 14.83 -5.31 -7.18
N THR A 155 15.49 -5.91 -8.17
CA THR A 155 15.08 -7.19 -8.78
C THR A 155 16.24 -8.16 -8.78
N ARG A 156 16.00 -9.37 -8.25
CA ARG A 156 17.02 -10.41 -8.07
C ARG A 156 16.52 -11.77 -8.54
N ALA A 157 17.47 -12.67 -8.81
CA ALA A 157 17.14 -14.08 -8.98
C ALA A 157 16.58 -14.63 -7.67
N PHE A 158 15.53 -15.45 -7.73
CA PHE A 158 14.89 -15.98 -6.53
C PHE A 158 15.86 -16.79 -5.65
N ASN A 159 16.83 -17.47 -6.27
CA ASN A 159 17.82 -18.27 -5.55
C ASN A 159 18.97 -17.46 -4.93
N SER A 160 19.04 -16.15 -5.16
CA SER A 160 20.07 -15.27 -4.59
C SER A 160 19.57 -14.41 -3.42
N VAL A 161 18.36 -14.69 -2.91
CA VAL A 161 17.76 -13.97 -1.78
C VAL A 161 17.42 -14.92 -0.65
N GLU A 162 17.32 -14.37 0.56
CA GLU A 162 16.84 -15.11 1.71
C GLU A 162 15.39 -15.56 1.51
N ARG A 163 15.15 -16.83 1.82
CA ARG A 163 13.87 -17.49 1.55
C ARG A 163 13.68 -18.71 2.43
N ASP A 164 12.42 -19.08 2.56
CA ASP A 164 12.00 -20.38 3.07
C ASP A 164 11.04 -21.02 2.06
N GLY A 165 11.41 -22.18 1.55
CA GLY A 165 10.76 -22.82 0.40
C GLY A 165 10.61 -21.88 -0.80
N ASN A 166 9.36 -21.58 -1.15
CA ASN A 166 8.95 -20.76 -2.30
C ASN A 166 8.63 -19.30 -1.94
N ARG A 167 8.97 -18.88 -0.72
CA ARG A 167 8.66 -17.56 -0.17
C ARG A 167 9.95 -16.85 0.20
N PHE A 168 10.19 -15.70 -0.41
CA PHE A 168 11.32 -14.85 -0.10
C PHE A 168 11.00 -13.92 1.06
N LYS A 169 12.04 -13.41 1.71
CA LYS A 169 11.94 -12.55 2.89
C LYS A 169 12.15 -11.09 2.51
N VAL A 170 11.23 -10.22 2.95
CA VAL A 170 11.17 -8.79 2.63
C VAL A 170 11.11 -7.99 3.92
N VAL A 171 11.83 -6.88 3.96
CA VAL A 171 11.83 -5.96 5.11
C VAL A 171 11.39 -4.58 4.65
N TYR A 172 10.44 -3.99 5.37
CA TYR A 172 10.12 -2.56 5.27
C TYR A 172 11.09 -1.77 6.15
N HIS A 173 11.71 -0.74 5.59
CA HIS A 173 12.75 0.02 6.27
C HIS A 173 12.79 1.45 5.78
N LEU A 174 13.37 2.34 6.59
CA LEU A 174 13.71 3.69 6.17
C LEU A 174 15.00 3.66 5.34
N ASP A 175 14.94 4.09 4.07
CA ASP A 175 16.14 4.17 3.22
C ASP A 175 16.85 5.51 3.43
N GLY A 176 17.94 5.45 4.19
CA GLY A 176 18.75 6.61 4.53
C GLY A 176 17.93 7.66 5.29
N ALA A 177 17.91 8.89 4.77
CA ALA A 177 17.17 10.01 5.38
C ALA A 177 15.83 10.32 4.70
N ALA A 178 15.47 9.59 3.64
CA ALA A 178 14.42 9.99 2.70
C ALA A 178 13.02 9.52 3.11
N THR A 179 12.60 8.36 2.61
CA THR A 179 11.28 7.76 2.84
C THR A 179 11.47 6.24 2.96
N HIS A 180 10.41 5.47 3.17
CA HIS A 180 10.54 4.03 3.30
C HIS A 180 10.55 3.32 1.94
N GLY A 181 10.92 2.05 1.99
CA GLY A 181 10.85 1.13 0.87
C GLY A 181 10.98 -0.32 1.34
N PHE A 182 10.67 -1.25 0.46
CA PHE A 182 11.04 -2.64 0.68
C PHE A 182 12.48 -2.93 0.27
N ARG A 183 13.12 -3.79 1.05
CA ARG A 183 14.38 -4.44 0.70
C ARG A 183 14.28 -5.95 0.86
N PHE A 184 15.17 -6.67 0.18
CA PHE A 184 15.38 -8.08 0.51
C PHE A 184 16.02 -8.21 1.89
N ALA A 185 15.63 -9.25 2.62
CA ALA A 185 16.31 -9.60 3.86
C ALA A 185 17.78 -9.96 3.59
N LYS A 186 18.65 -9.56 4.52
CA LYS A 186 20.08 -9.90 4.53
C LYS A 186 20.25 -11.36 4.93
N THR A 187 21.34 -11.98 4.51
CA THR A 187 21.61 -13.37 4.85
C THR A 187 21.67 -13.60 6.36
N GLY A 188 20.83 -14.52 6.84
CA GLY A 188 20.70 -14.84 8.27
C GLY A 188 19.98 -13.77 9.11
N GLU A 189 19.32 -12.78 8.49
CA GLU A 189 18.58 -11.76 9.22
C GLU A 189 17.45 -12.38 10.07
N THR A 190 17.37 -11.93 11.32
CA THR A 190 16.34 -12.34 12.28
C THR A 190 15.29 -11.24 12.33
N PRO A 191 14.00 -11.55 12.16
CA PRO A 191 12.97 -10.53 12.12
C PRO A 191 12.67 -10.01 13.51
N GLU A 192 12.41 -8.70 13.62
CA GLU A 192 12.28 -8.02 14.91
C GLU A 192 10.84 -7.69 15.32
N ALA A 193 9.91 -7.54 14.37
CA ALA A 193 8.59 -6.98 14.65
C ALA A 193 7.82 -7.73 15.74
N TRP A 194 7.83 -9.07 15.70
CA TRP A 194 7.13 -9.93 16.67
C TRP A 194 7.92 -10.22 17.95
N GLY A 195 9.18 -9.77 18.06
CA GLY A 195 10.10 -10.04 19.18
C GLY A 195 10.49 -11.52 19.40
N SER A 196 9.83 -12.45 18.72
CA SER A 196 10.02 -13.90 18.81
C SER A 196 10.94 -14.47 17.72
N GLY A 197 11.50 -13.62 16.85
CA GLY A 197 12.22 -14.06 15.66
C GLY A 197 11.32 -14.66 14.58
N LYS A 198 9.99 -14.48 14.70
CA LYS A 198 9.01 -14.93 13.71
C LYS A 198 8.81 -13.87 12.63
N TRP A 199 8.89 -14.28 11.37
CA TRP A 199 8.51 -13.46 10.22
C TRP A 199 6.99 -13.26 10.21
N ASP A 200 6.56 -12.07 9.81
CA ASP A 200 5.15 -11.73 9.72
C ASP A 200 4.49 -12.31 8.47
N GLU A 201 3.21 -12.64 8.63
CA GLU A 201 2.35 -13.20 7.59
C GLU A 201 0.95 -12.60 7.72
N PRO A 202 0.76 -11.34 7.27
CA PRO A 202 -0.56 -10.74 7.25
C PRO A 202 -1.56 -11.57 6.42
N THR A 203 -2.84 -11.43 6.72
CA THR A 203 -3.89 -12.16 6.00
C THR A 203 -3.86 -11.85 4.50
N LEU A 204 -3.79 -12.87 3.66
CA LEU A 204 -3.66 -12.70 2.21
C LEU A 204 -5.03 -12.56 1.52
N VAL A 205 -5.23 -11.45 0.81
CA VAL A 205 -6.47 -11.08 0.12
C VAL A 205 -6.20 -10.90 -1.36
N SER A 206 -6.77 -11.79 -2.18
CA SER A 206 -6.66 -11.66 -3.63
C SER A 206 -7.67 -10.66 -4.18
N MET A 207 -7.26 -9.78 -5.09
CA MET A 207 -8.12 -8.71 -5.62
C MET A 207 -9.35 -9.25 -6.39
N ASP A 208 -9.21 -10.35 -7.13
CA ASP A 208 -10.31 -11.02 -7.85
C ASP A 208 -11.34 -11.65 -6.90
N ARG A 209 -10.84 -12.28 -5.82
CA ARG A 209 -11.69 -12.88 -4.78
C ARG A 209 -12.35 -11.81 -3.92
N MET A 210 -11.63 -10.74 -3.58
CA MET A 210 -12.16 -9.61 -2.83
C MET A 210 -13.29 -8.92 -3.59
N ARG A 211 -13.19 -8.80 -4.92
CA ARG A 211 -14.26 -8.21 -5.75
C ARG A 211 -15.60 -8.92 -5.59
N SER A 212 -15.59 -10.24 -5.49
CA SER A 212 -16.82 -11.04 -5.35
C SER A 212 -17.22 -11.27 -3.89
N GLY A 213 -16.26 -11.50 -2.99
CA GLY A 213 -16.52 -11.80 -1.58
C GLY A 213 -16.77 -10.58 -0.69
N PHE A 214 -16.17 -9.44 -1.02
CA PHE A 214 -16.27 -8.18 -0.25
C PHE A 214 -16.45 -6.97 -1.19
N PRO A 215 -17.51 -6.93 -2.02
CA PRO A 215 -17.66 -5.92 -3.07
C PRO A 215 -17.63 -4.49 -2.54
N THR A 216 -18.19 -4.23 -1.35
CA THR A 216 -18.14 -2.90 -0.71
C THR A 216 -16.71 -2.47 -0.40
N ALA A 217 -15.94 -3.33 0.27
CA ALA A 217 -14.54 -3.07 0.59
C ALA A 217 -13.69 -2.98 -0.68
N PHE A 218 -13.91 -3.87 -1.65
CA PHE A 218 -13.25 -3.85 -2.95
C PHE A 218 -13.49 -2.52 -3.66
N ASN A 219 -14.75 -2.12 -3.84
CA ASN A 219 -15.10 -0.88 -4.54
C ASN A 219 -14.49 0.34 -3.85
N LYS A 220 -14.44 0.35 -2.51
CA LYS A 220 -13.80 1.43 -1.78
C LYS A 220 -12.28 1.43 -2.01
N LEU A 221 -11.59 0.32 -1.76
CA LEU A 221 -10.15 0.21 -1.96
C LEU A 221 -9.72 0.50 -3.40
N TRP A 222 -10.50 0.00 -4.37
CA TRP A 222 -10.19 0.08 -5.79
C TRP A 222 -10.32 1.49 -6.37
N ASN A 223 -11.27 2.28 -5.85
CA ASN A 223 -11.57 3.62 -6.38
C ASN A 223 -11.02 4.75 -5.50
N PHE A 224 -10.51 4.47 -4.31
CA PHE A 224 -9.90 5.49 -3.46
C PHE A 224 -8.59 5.99 -4.06
N ASP A 225 -8.50 7.30 -4.26
CA ASP A 225 -7.28 7.98 -4.69
C ASP A 225 -6.38 8.24 -3.47
N TRP A 226 -5.47 7.30 -3.21
CA TRP A 226 -4.51 7.33 -2.10
C TRP A 226 -3.49 8.49 -2.21
N SER A 227 -3.40 9.11 -3.39
CA SER A 227 -2.51 10.24 -3.68
C SER A 227 -3.24 11.59 -3.67
N GLY A 228 -4.58 11.55 -3.66
CA GLY A 228 -5.45 12.68 -3.86
C GLY A 228 -5.68 13.53 -2.61
N PRO A 229 -6.30 14.70 -2.75
CA PRO A 229 -6.55 15.62 -1.62
C PRO A 229 -7.44 15.01 -0.53
N GLU A 230 -8.32 14.06 -0.89
CA GLU A 230 -9.19 13.34 0.05
C GLU A 230 -8.42 12.34 0.93
N ALA A 231 -7.23 11.93 0.50
CA ALA A 231 -6.33 11.10 1.28
C ALA A 231 -5.63 11.89 2.39
N GLY A 232 -5.70 13.22 2.39
CA GLY A 232 -5.06 14.11 3.36
C GLY A 232 -3.74 14.71 2.86
N GLN A 233 -3.26 15.77 3.54
CA GLN A 233 -2.10 16.54 3.08
C GLN A 233 -0.75 15.87 3.44
N GLY A 234 0.17 15.84 2.48
CA GLY A 234 1.56 15.37 2.55
C GLY A 234 2.22 15.60 1.20
N ALA A 235 3.56 15.72 1.13
CA ALA A 235 4.25 15.94 -0.14
C ALA A 235 4.12 14.65 -0.98
N THR A 236 3.23 14.67 -1.97
CA THR A 236 2.89 13.55 -2.90
C THR A 236 2.41 12.28 -2.19
N GLY A 237 1.09 12.07 -2.09
CA GLY A 237 0.51 10.91 -1.40
C GLY A 237 0.88 9.54 -2.02
N ALA A 238 0.45 8.45 -1.37
CA ALA A 238 0.81 7.08 -1.76
C ALA A 238 -0.01 6.56 -2.95
N ASN A 239 0.48 5.52 -3.63
CA ASN A 239 -0.22 4.89 -4.76
C ASN A 239 -0.50 3.43 -4.46
N PHE A 240 -1.76 3.00 -4.45
CA PHE A 240 -2.08 1.57 -4.31
C PHE A 240 -1.66 0.82 -5.60
N PRO A 241 -0.61 -0.03 -5.57
CA PRO A 241 0.07 -0.50 -6.77
C PRO A 241 -0.75 -1.52 -7.57
N LEU A 242 -1.82 -2.08 -6.99
CA LEU A 242 -2.65 -3.08 -7.65
C LEU A 242 -3.80 -2.48 -8.46
N GLN A 243 -4.04 -1.16 -8.39
CA GLN A 243 -5.10 -0.47 -9.14
C GLN A 243 -4.75 -0.29 -10.62
N ASP A 244 -5.79 -0.20 -11.47
CA ASP A 244 -5.64 0.23 -12.87
C ASP A 244 -5.67 1.76 -13.01
N PHE A 245 -6.15 2.47 -11.99
CA PHE A 245 -6.07 3.92 -11.91
C PHE A 245 -4.64 4.39 -12.17
N ASN A 246 -4.47 5.39 -13.04
CA ASN A 246 -3.17 5.89 -13.51
C ASN A 246 -2.17 4.81 -13.98
N ASN A 247 -2.67 3.66 -14.44
CA ASN A 247 -1.86 2.50 -14.86
C ASN A 247 -0.91 1.97 -13.77
N HIS A 248 -1.23 2.10 -12.47
CA HIS A 248 -0.33 1.70 -11.38
C HIS A 248 0.16 0.26 -11.53
N PHE A 249 -0.76 -0.69 -11.70
CA PHE A 249 -0.41 -2.11 -11.82
C PHE A 249 0.44 -2.40 -13.06
N LYS A 250 0.03 -1.86 -14.22
CA LYS A 250 0.77 -2.02 -15.49
C LYS A 250 2.18 -1.46 -15.40
N ASN A 251 2.32 -0.24 -14.89
CA ASN A 251 3.61 0.45 -14.78
C ASN A 251 4.50 -0.21 -13.73
N GLY A 252 3.93 -0.66 -12.61
CA GLY A 252 4.62 -1.43 -11.59
C GLY A 252 5.22 -2.71 -12.16
N LEU A 253 4.42 -3.51 -12.87
CA LEU A 253 4.90 -4.73 -13.55
C LEU A 253 5.99 -4.43 -14.58
N ALA A 254 5.84 -3.38 -15.38
CA ALA A 254 6.82 -3.00 -16.39
C ALA A 254 8.17 -2.62 -15.76
N LYS A 255 8.16 -1.85 -14.66
CA LYS A 255 9.36 -1.44 -13.92
C LYS A 255 10.01 -2.62 -13.17
N ALA A 256 9.20 -3.49 -12.58
CA ALA A 256 9.68 -4.65 -11.82
C ALA A 256 10.19 -5.80 -12.70
N LYS A 257 9.87 -5.82 -13.99
CA LYS A 257 10.17 -6.95 -14.87
C LYS A 257 11.68 -7.19 -14.97
N PRO A 258 12.18 -8.39 -14.61
CA PRO A 258 13.57 -8.76 -14.77
C PRO A 258 14.00 -8.67 -16.24
N SER A 259 15.25 -8.27 -16.48
CA SER A 259 15.86 -8.28 -17.81
C SER A 259 15.93 -9.69 -18.41
N GLY A 260 16.02 -10.73 -17.57
CA GLY A 260 15.99 -12.13 -17.98
C GLY A 260 14.63 -12.63 -18.50
N ILE A 261 13.57 -11.83 -18.42
CA ILE A 261 12.26 -12.12 -19.03
C ILE A 261 12.15 -11.31 -20.32
N ALA A 262 12.39 -11.97 -21.46
CA ALA A 262 12.42 -11.32 -22.78
C ALA A 262 11.09 -10.62 -23.13
N SER A 263 9.95 -11.27 -22.84
CA SER A 263 8.63 -10.70 -23.03
C SER A 263 7.70 -11.11 -21.89
N PHE A 264 6.81 -10.18 -21.50
CA PHE A 264 5.73 -10.43 -20.57
C PHE A 264 4.52 -9.58 -20.97
N ASN A 265 3.55 -10.21 -21.62
CA ASN A 265 2.39 -9.53 -22.20
C ASN A 265 1.09 -10.15 -21.67
N PRO A 266 0.81 -10.01 -20.36
CA PRO A 266 -0.38 -10.60 -19.76
C PRO A 266 -1.65 -9.81 -20.15
N ASN A 267 -2.80 -10.48 -20.05
CA ASN A 267 -4.05 -9.75 -19.89
C ASN A 267 -4.08 -9.14 -18.48
N LEU A 268 -4.28 -7.83 -18.39
CA LEU A 268 -4.31 -7.09 -17.13
C LEU A 268 -5.71 -6.91 -16.57
N SER A 269 -6.78 -7.32 -17.26
CA SER A 269 -8.14 -7.20 -16.72
C SER A 269 -8.24 -7.93 -15.38
N LEU A 270 -8.60 -7.19 -14.34
CA LEU A 270 -9.08 -7.79 -13.10
C LEU A 270 -10.54 -8.19 -13.25
#